data_AF-A0A418GNV9-F1
#
_entry.id   AF-A0A418GNV9-F1
#
_cell.length_a   1.000
_cell.length_b   1.000
_cell.length_c   1.000
_cell.angle_alpha   90.00
_cell.angle_beta   90.00
_cell.angle_gamma   90.00
#
_symmetry.space_group_name_H-M   'P 1'
#
loop_
_entity.id
_entity.type
_entity.pdbx_description
1 polymer ?
#
loop_
_entity_poly.entity_id
_entity_poly.type
_entity_poly.pdbx_seq_one_letter_code
_entity_poly.pdbx_strand_id
1 'polypeptide(L)' 'SNLVSEFRRELPRQQAQEAGYGLAALIDGLWLRAALSGKALDKPLAHSLTRHFITQHLPTD' A
#
# COMPACT_ATOMS: atom_id res chain seq x y z
N SER A 1 -5.50 11.66 4.16
CA SER A 1 -5.11 10.75 3.07
C SER A 1 -6.26 9.78 2.83
N ASN A 2 -6.66 9.57 1.58
CA ASN A 2 -7.73 8.63 1.23
C ASN A 2 -7.41 7.19 1.66
N LEU A 3 -6.12 6.81 1.68
CA LEU A 3 -5.72 5.47 2.12
C LEU A 3 -6.04 5.27 3.61
N VAL A 4 -5.70 6.25 4.45
CA VAL A 4 -5.98 6.20 5.90
C VAL A 4 -7.49 6.15 6.16
N SER A 5 -8.30 6.90 5.40
CA SER A 5 -9.76 6.85 5.57
C SER A 5 -10.35 5.49 5.21
N GLU A 6 -9.83 4.81 4.19
CA GLU A 6 -10.29 3.44 3.87
C GLU A 6 -9.86 2.43 4.93
N PHE A 7 -8.61 2.47 5.40
CA PHE A 7 -8.17 1.59 6.50
C PHE A 7 -8.96 1.82 7.79
N ARG A 8 -9.39 3.05 8.05
CA ARG A 8 -10.19 3.42 9.23
C ARG A 8 -11.57 2.76 9.31
N ARG A 9 -12.04 2.14 8.22
CA ARG A 9 -13.30 1.38 8.19
C ARG A 9 -13.17 0.07 8.95
N GLU A 10 -11.99 -0.55 8.88
CA GLU A 10 -11.71 -1.87 9.46
C GLU A 10 -10.72 -1.81 10.64
N LEU A 11 -9.98 -0.70 10.80
CA LEU A 11 -8.90 -0.57 11.78
C LEU A 11 -9.06 0.62 12.73
N PRO A 12 -8.57 0.51 13.98
CA PRO A 12 -8.41 1.65 14.88
C PRO A 12 -7.57 2.75 14.24
N ARG A 13 -7.82 4.01 14.64
CA ARG A 13 -7.20 5.20 14.04
C ARG A 13 -5.67 5.10 13.88
N GLN A 14 -4.97 4.65 14.91
CA GLN A 14 -3.51 4.59 14.91
C GLN A 14 -2.99 3.54 13.91
N GLN A 15 -3.58 2.35 13.89
CA GLN A 15 -3.25 1.28 12.94
C GLN A 15 -3.59 1.68 11.51
N ALA A 16 -4.73 2.36 11.30
CA ALA A 16 -5.10 2.87 9.99
C ALA A 16 -4.15 3.94 9.46
N GLN A 17 -3.60 4.78 10.35
CA GLN A 17 -2.56 5.75 9.98
C GLN A 17 -1.28 5.05 9.57
N GLU A 18 -0.81 4.09 10.36
CA GLU A 18 0.37 3.29 10.06
C GLU A 18 0.24 2.53 8.74
N ALA A 19 -0.86 1.78 8.57
CA ALA A 19 -1.16 1.04 7.34
C ALA A 19 -1.27 1.97 6.12
N GLY A 20 -1.96 3.11 6.28
CA GLY A 20 -2.14 4.08 5.20
C GLY A 20 -0.83 4.75 4.76
N TYR A 21 0.07 5.06 5.71
CA TYR A 21 1.39 5.59 5.38
C TYR A 21 2.32 4.52 4.82
N GLY A 22 2.27 3.30 5.34
CA GLY A 22 3.02 2.16 4.81
C GLY A 22 2.64 1.84 3.36
N LEU A 23 1.34 1.86 3.04
CA LEU A 23 0.87 1.66 1.67
C LEU A 23 1.30 2.80 0.73
N ALA A 24 1.28 4.05 1.21
CA ALA A 24 1.79 5.19 0.43
C ALA A 24 3.29 5.03 0.12
N ALA A 25 4.10 4.73 1.13
CA ALA A 25 5.54 4.48 0.96
C ALA A 25 5.83 3.29 0.02
N LEU A 26 5.00 2.24 0.06
CA LEU A 26 5.11 1.11 -0.88
C LEU A 26 4.86 1.57 -2.32
N ILE A 27 3.80 2.35 -2.56
CA ILE A 27 3.49 2.88 -3.89
C ILE A 27 4.63 3.77 -4.40
N ASP A 28 5.15 4.66 -3.56
CA ASP A 28 6.27 5.53 -3.90
C ASP A 28 7.53 4.72 -4.22
N GLY A 29 7.84 3.68 -3.44
CA GLY A 29 8.97 2.79 -3.67
C GLY A 29 8.86 1.98 -4.97
N LEU A 30 7.64 1.57 -5.35
CA LEU A 30 7.36 0.92 -6.63
C LEU A 30 7.65 1.85 -7.81
N TRP A 31 7.17 3.10 -7.73
CA TRP A 31 7.43 4.13 -8.73
C TRP A 31 8.91 4.49 -8.84
N LEU A 32 9.58 4.70 -7.70
CA LEU A 32 11.00 5.02 -7.66
C LEU A 32 11.83 3.88 -8.28
N ARG A 33 11.53 2.62 -7.97
CA ARG A 33 12.20 1.46 -8.56
C ARG A 33 12.05 1.41 -10.08
N ALA A 34 10.85 1.67 -10.61
CA ALA A 34 10.62 1.73 -12.04
C ALA A 34 11.44 2.86 -12.69
N ALA A 35 11.37 4.06 -12.12
CA ALA A 35 12.11 5.23 -12.62
C ALA A 35 13.63 5.00 -12.66
N LEU A 36 14.20 4.47 -11.59
CA LEU A 36 15.65 4.22 -11.49
C LEU A 36 16.13 3.06 -12.37
N SER A 37 15.27 2.05 -12.61
CA SER A 37 15.62 0.92 -13.47
C SER A 37 15.51 1.22 -14.97
N GLY A 38 14.92 2.35 -15.35
CA GLY A 38 14.60 2.68 -16.75
C GLY A 38 13.55 1.75 -17.39
N LYS A 39 12.91 0.90 -16.58
CA LYS A 39 11.88 -0.04 -17.02
C LYS A 39 10.51 0.49 -16.64
N ALA A 40 9.50 0.18 -17.47
CA ALA A 40 8.13 0.46 -17.11
C ALA A 40 7.75 -0.26 -15.80
N LEU A 41 6.88 0.37 -15.01
CA LEU A 41 6.34 -0.25 -13.81
C LEU A 41 5.56 -1.52 -14.18
N ASP A 42 5.96 -2.65 -13.60
CA ASP A 42 5.20 -3.90 -13.68
C ASP A 42 3.91 -3.75 -12.86
N LYS A 43 2.82 -3.40 -13.56
CA LYS A 43 1.51 -3.17 -12.96
C LYS A 43 0.94 -4.43 -12.28
N PRO A 44 0.98 -5.63 -12.90
CA PRO A 44 0.59 -6.86 -12.22
C PRO A 44 1.29 -7.07 -10.87
N LEU A 45 2.62 -6.93 -10.85
CA LEU A 45 3.41 -7.08 -9.63
C LEU A 45 3.06 -6.00 -8.59
N ALA A 46 2.96 -4.74 -9.03
CA ALA A 46 2.58 -3.63 -8.16
C ALA A 46 1.24 -3.88 -7.49
N HIS A 47 0.20 -4.27 -8.25
CA HIS A 47 -1.11 -4.60 -7.72
C HIS A 47 -1.09 -5.78 -6.75
N SER A 48 -0.30 -6.82 -7.06
CA SER A 48 -0.17 -7.98 -6.18
C SER A 48 0.45 -7.59 -4.83
N LEU A 49 1.54 -6.81 -4.86
CA LEU A 49 2.23 -6.34 -3.65
C LEU A 49 1.35 -5.43 -2.81
N THR A 50 0.67 -4.45 -3.43
CA THR A 50 -0.23 -3.55 -2.69
C THR A 50 -1.42 -4.30 -2.11
N ARG A 51 -2.00 -5.26 -2.84
CA ARG A 51 -3.11 -6.08 -2.32
C ARG A 51 -2.66 -6.95 -1.15
N HIS A 52 -1.50 -7.61 -1.27
CA HIS A 52 -0.94 -8.40 -0.18
C HIS A 52 -0.72 -7.54 1.07
N PHE A 53 -0.12 -6.36 0.91
CA PHE A 53 0.10 -5.41 2.01
C PHE A 53 -1.22 -5.01 2.69
N ILE A 54 -2.25 -4.68 1.92
CA ILE A 54 -3.58 -4.36 2.46
C ILE A 54 -4.13 -5.55 3.26
N THR A 55 -4.14 -6.75 2.68
CA THR A 55 -4.67 -7.95 3.33
C THR A 55 -3.95 -8.28 4.64
N GLN A 56 -2.64 -8.06 4.73
CA GLN A 56 -1.88 -8.29 5.97
C GLN A 56 -2.27 -7.34 7.12
N HIS A 57 -2.82 -6.17 6.80
CA HIS A 57 -3.24 -5.19 7.80
C HIS A 57 -4.72 -5.31 8.17
N LEU A 58 -5.52 -5.99 7.37
CA LEU A 58 -6.93 -6.18 7.67
C LEU A 58 -7.10 -7.37 8.64
N PRO A 59 -8.11 -7.33 9.51
CA PRO A 59 -8.46 -8.49 10.32
C PRO A 59 -8.76 -9.69 9.41
N THR A 60 -8.19 -10.85 9.72
CA THR A 60 -8.63 -12.12 9.12
C THR A 60 -9.95 -12.50 9.77
N ASP A 61 -11.01 -12.69 8.98
CA ASP A 61 -12.25 -13.34 9.44
C ASP A 61 -11.97 -14.75 10.00
#